data_AF-A0A930VGX3-F1
#
_entry.id   AF-A0A930VGX3-F1
#
_cell.length_a   1.000
_cell.length_b   1.000
_cell.length_c   1.000
_cell.angle_alpha   90.00
_cell.angle_beta   90.00
_cell.angle_gamma   90.00
#
_symmetry.space_group_name_H-M   'P 1'
#
loop_
_entity.id
_entity.type
_entity.pdbx_description
1 polymer ?
#
loop_
_entity_poly.entity_id
_entity_poly.type
_entity_poly.pdbx_seq_one_letter_code
_entity_poly.pdbx_strand_id
1 'polypeptide(L)'
;MSAARAKASPWPFVGMVGMAAAFFLYAASGLVVPTWALTVLIFVWLVLFVTACRWWTRHPKRLLVLPVVAVVVLFAVVAAGGAWLGWEP
;
A
#
# COMPACT_ATOMS: atom_id res chain seq x y z
N MET A 1 -34.37 -22.03 15.31
CA MET A 1 -33.30 -22.21 14.30
C MET A 1 -32.08 -21.43 14.75
N SER A 2 -31.01 -22.11 15.16
CA SER A 2 -29.75 -21.43 15.48
C SER A 2 -29.12 -20.97 14.17
N ALA A 3 -29.12 -19.66 13.92
CA ALA A 3 -28.45 -19.09 12.74
C ALA A 3 -26.94 -19.33 12.91
N ALA A 4 -26.39 -20.25 12.13
CA ALA A 4 -24.95 -20.48 12.10
C ALA A 4 -24.24 -19.16 11.74
N ARG A 5 -23.54 -18.56 12.71
CA ARG A 5 -22.77 -17.32 12.53
C ARG A 5 -21.79 -17.51 11.37
N ALA A 6 -22.00 -16.81 10.26
CA ALA A 6 -21.03 -16.80 9.15
C ALA A 6 -19.66 -16.37 9.71
N LYS A 7 -18.63 -17.21 9.52
CA LYS A 7 -17.29 -16.92 10.04
C LYS A 7 -16.73 -15.70 9.31
N ALA A 8 -16.39 -14.65 10.06
CA ALA A 8 -15.72 -13.48 9.51
C ALA A 8 -14.37 -13.91 8.91
N SER A 9 -14.08 -13.46 7.70
CA SER A 9 -12.80 -13.75 7.05
C SER A 9 -11.69 -12.89 7.68
N PRO A 10 -10.52 -13.46 8.04
CA PRO A 10 -9.43 -12.71 8.65
C PRO A 10 -8.61 -11.89 7.64
N TRP A 11 -8.72 -12.20 6.34
CA TRP A 11 -7.86 -11.65 5.29
C TRP A 11 -7.88 -10.11 5.14
N PRO A 12 -9.02 -9.41 5.32
CA PRO A 12 -9.02 -7.96 5.27
C PRO A 12 -8.11 -7.32 6.32
N PHE A 13 -8.07 -7.88 7.54
CA PHE A 13 -7.20 -7.38 8.60
C PHE A 13 -5.72 -7.55 8.24
N VAL A 14 -5.35 -8.73 7.74
CA VAL A 14 -3.96 -9.00 7.31
C VAL A 14 -3.53 -8.02 6.24
N GLY A 15 -4.35 -7.83 5.20
CA GLY A 15 -3.99 -6.92 4.13
C GLY A 15 -3.96 -5.45 4.56
N MET A 16 -4.79 -5.05 5.53
CA MET A 16 -4.83 -3.67 6.02
C MET A 16 -3.71 -3.35 7.00
N VAL A 17 -3.29 -4.32 7.81
CA VAL A 17 -2.02 -4.25 8.55
C VAL A 17 -0.86 -4.09 7.56
N GLY A 18 -0.88 -4.84 6.46
CA GLY A 18 0.10 -4.66 5.38
C GLY A 18 0.09 -3.26 4.78
N MET A 19 -1.09 -2.69 4.49
CA MET A 19 -1.22 -1.32 3.97
C MET A 19 -0.71 -0.26 4.97
N ALA A 20 -0.99 -0.44 6.26
CA ALA A 20 -0.50 0.43 7.32
C ALA A 20 1.03 0.34 7.46
N ALA A 21 1.60 -0.86 7.41
CA ALA A 21 3.05 -1.04 7.41
C ALA A 21 3.70 -0.36 6.18
N ALA A 22 3.10 -0.52 5.00
CA ALA A 22 3.58 0.12 3.77
C ALA A 22 3.57 1.66 3.86
N PHE A 23 2.60 2.27 4.57
CA PHE A 23 2.56 3.72 4.75
C PHE A 23 3.86 4.26 5.36
N PHE A 24 4.41 3.58 6.37
CA PHE A 24 5.67 4.02 7.00
C PHE A 24 6.84 3.98 6.02
N LEU A 25 6.88 3.02 5.10
CA LEU A 25 7.90 2.97 4.06
C LEU A 25 7.76 4.14 3.08
N TYR A 26 6.53 4.46 2.68
CA TYR A 26 6.23 5.62 1.84
C TYR A 26 6.59 6.93 2.54
N ALA A 27 6.24 7.10 3.80
CA ALA A 27 6.58 8.29 4.57
C ALA A 27 8.10 8.43 4.76
N ALA A 28 8.80 7.33 5.07
CA ALA A 28 10.25 7.30 5.19
C ALA A 28 10.99 7.62 3.88
N SER A 29 10.37 7.35 2.72
CA SER A 29 10.96 7.70 1.42
C SER A 29 11.24 9.19 1.26
N GLY A 30 10.54 10.05 2.01
CA GLY A 30 10.80 11.49 2.04
C GLY A 30 12.21 11.88 2.51
N LEU A 31 12.97 10.93 3.07
CA LEU A 31 14.38 11.11 3.43
C LEU A 31 15.35 10.94 2.24
N VAL A 32 14.88 10.39 1.11
CA VAL A 32 15.75 10.01 -0.02
C VAL A 32 15.22 10.43 -1.38
N VAL A 33 14.00 10.97 -1.46
CA VAL A 33 13.38 11.41 -2.72
C VAL A 33 13.05 12.90 -2.68
N PRO A 34 13.04 13.61 -3.82
CA PRO A 34 12.60 14.99 -3.88
C PRO A 34 11.11 15.12 -3.49
N THR A 35 10.74 16.27 -2.95
CA THR A 35 9.41 16.52 -2.35
C THR A 35 8.24 16.27 -3.31
N TRP A 36 8.40 16.58 -4.60
CA TRP A 36 7.38 16.30 -5.61
C TRP A 36 7.18 14.78 -5.81
N ALA A 37 8.26 13.99 -5.79
CA ALA A 37 8.19 12.53 -5.94
C ALA A 37 7.56 11.88 -4.70
N LEU A 38 7.89 12.38 -3.50
CA LEU A 38 7.21 11.99 -2.27
C LEU A 38 5.69 12.24 -2.37
N THR A 39 5.28 13.40 -2.88
CA THR A 39 3.86 13.76 -3.05
C THR A 39 3.16 12.76 -3.97
N VAL A 40 3.78 12.41 -5.09
CA VAL A 40 3.25 11.41 -6.04
C VAL A 40 3.17 10.03 -5.38
N LEU A 41 4.21 9.60 -4.66
CA LEU A 41 4.23 8.32 -3.95
C LEU A 41 3.11 8.24 -2.91
N ILE A 42 2.94 9.26 -2.06
CA ILE A 42 1.86 9.31 -1.07
C ILE A 42 0.50 9.26 -1.76
N PHE A 43 0.33 9.94 -2.89
CA PHE A 43 -0.90 9.87 -3.66
C PHE A 43 -1.18 8.46 -4.19
N VAL A 44 -0.18 7.76 -4.71
CA VAL A 44 -0.30 6.36 -5.14
C VAL A 44 -0.71 5.46 -3.98
N TRP A 45 -0.06 5.59 -2.81
CA TRP A 45 -0.43 4.83 -1.63
C TRP A 45 -1.88 5.11 -1.21
N LEU A 46 -2.33 6.38 -1.24
CA LEU A 46 -3.71 6.75 -0.92
C LEU A 46 -4.71 6.08 -1.86
N VAL A 47 -4.43 6.02 -3.17
CA VAL A 47 -5.29 5.32 -4.13
C VAL A 47 -5.39 3.83 -3.81
N LEU A 48 -4.26 3.19 -3.47
CA LEU A 48 -4.24 1.79 -3.06
C LEU A 48 -4.99 1.58 -1.74
N PHE A 49 -4.84 2.48 -0.78
CA PHE A 49 -5.53 2.44 0.51
C PHE A 49 -7.05 2.58 0.36
N VAL A 50 -7.52 3.55 -0.43
CA VAL A 50 -8.94 3.69 -0.76
C VAL A 50 -9.47 2.44 -1.47
N THR A 51 -8.66 1.84 -2.35
CA THR A 51 -9.00 0.57 -3.00
C THR A 51 -9.12 -0.56 -1.98
N ALA A 52 -8.23 -0.65 -0.99
CA ALA A 52 -8.29 -1.62 0.10
C ALA A 52 -9.58 -1.47 0.92
N CYS A 53 -9.94 -0.24 1.29
CA CYS A 53 -11.20 0.07 1.97
C CYS A 53 -12.42 -0.38 1.13
N ARG A 54 -12.41 -0.16 -0.19
CA ARG A 54 -13.49 -0.58 -1.09
C ARG A 54 -13.58 -2.10 -1.25
N TRP A 55 -12.45 -2.80 -1.20
CA TRP A 55 -12.38 -4.26 -1.35
C TRP A 55 -12.61 -5.03 -0.06
N TRP A 56 -12.57 -4.34 1.10
CA TRP A 56 -12.71 -4.93 2.43
C TRP A 56 -13.82 -6.00 2.51
N THR A 57 -15.03 -5.67 2.06
CA THR A 57 -16.17 -6.61 2.10
C THR A 57 -16.34 -7.39 0.80
N ARG A 58 -16.10 -6.75 -0.35
CA ARG A 58 -16.38 -7.35 -1.68
C ARG A 58 -15.40 -8.44 -2.08
N HIS A 59 -14.11 -8.26 -1.74
CA HIS A 59 -13.02 -9.12 -2.20
C HIS A 59 -11.94 -9.34 -1.12
N PRO A 60 -12.28 -9.96 0.03
CA PRO A 60 -11.42 -10.01 1.21
C PRO A 60 -10.04 -10.64 0.96
N LYS A 61 -9.94 -11.64 0.08
CA LYS A 61 -8.66 -12.28 -0.28
C LYS A 61 -7.81 -11.43 -1.23
N ARG A 62 -8.43 -10.63 -2.11
CA ARG A 62 -7.70 -9.79 -3.07
C ARG A 62 -7.00 -8.61 -2.41
N LEU A 63 -7.45 -8.24 -1.20
CA LEU A 63 -6.86 -7.14 -0.44
C LEU A 63 -5.35 -7.37 -0.18
N LEU A 64 -4.92 -8.62 -0.01
CA LEU A 64 -3.51 -8.99 0.18
C LEU A 64 -2.58 -8.56 -0.97
N VAL A 65 -3.10 -8.35 -2.17
CA VAL A 65 -2.29 -7.92 -3.33
C VAL A 65 -1.87 -6.46 -3.20
N LEU A 66 -2.69 -5.62 -2.56
CA LEU A 66 -2.46 -4.18 -2.48
C LEU A 66 -1.18 -3.80 -1.71
N PRO A 67 -0.88 -4.35 -0.52
CA PRO A 67 0.38 -4.03 0.16
C PRO A 67 1.60 -4.53 -0.62
N VAL A 68 1.49 -5.65 -1.34
CA VAL A 68 2.57 -6.13 -2.21
C VAL A 68 2.81 -5.16 -3.36
N VAL A 69 1.74 -4.72 -4.03
CA VAL A 69 1.82 -3.70 -5.09
C VAL A 69 2.40 -2.40 -4.57
N ALA A 70 2.00 -1.94 -3.37
CA ALA A 70 2.55 -0.73 -2.77
C ALA A 70 4.07 -0.84 -2.58
N VAL A 71 4.56 -1.94 -2.03
CA VAL A 71 6.00 -2.17 -1.84
C VAL A 71 6.73 -2.20 -3.18
N VAL A 72 6.21 -2.94 -4.16
CA VAL A 72 6.81 -3.02 -5.50
C VAL A 72 6.90 -1.66 -6.18
N VAL A 73 5.82 -0.88 -6.14
CA VAL A 73 5.78 0.46 -6.73
C VAL A 73 6.78 1.40 -6.04
N LEU A 74 6.84 1.38 -4.71
CA LEU A 74 7.80 2.16 -3.96
C LEU A 74 9.23 1.87 -4.41
N PHE A 75 9.64 0.61 -4.38
CA PHE A 75 11.00 0.21 -4.78
C PHE A 75 11.30 0.54 -6.24
N ALA A 76 10.36 0.28 -7.14
CA ALA A 76 10.53 0.58 -8.56
C ALA A 76 10.74 2.07 -8.81
N VAL A 77 9.94 2.94 -8.16
CA VAL A 77 10.04 4.40 -8.34
C VAL A 77 11.32 4.95 -7.72
N VAL A 78 11.67 4.54 -6.51
CA VAL A 78 12.90 5.01 -5.84
C VAL A 78 14.14 4.56 -6.60
N ALA A 79 14.20 3.30 -7.03
CA ALA A 79 15.32 2.78 -7.81
C ALA A 79 15.43 3.45 -9.19
N ALA A 80 14.30 3.63 -9.88
CA ALA A 80 14.22 4.34 -11.15
C ALA A 80 14.68 5.79 -11.02
N GLY A 81 14.23 6.49 -9.98
CA GLY A 81 14.60 7.87 -9.72
C GLY A 81 16.08 8.03 -9.40
N GLY A 82 16.65 7.13 -8.60
CA GLY A 82 18.10 7.08 -8.37
C GLY A 82 18.88 6.81 -9.66
N ALA A 83 18.45 5.83 -10.47
CA ALA A 83 19.18 5.41 -11.67
C ALA A 83 19.09 6.38 -12.85
N TRP A 84 17.95 7.06 -13.03
CA TRP A 84 17.67 7.86 -14.23
C TRP A 84 17.44 9.34 -13.97
N LEU A 85 17.03 9.72 -12.76
CA LEU A 85 16.70 11.10 -12.40
C LEU A 85 17.72 11.73 -11.43
N GLY A 86 18.75 10.98 -11.04
CA GLY A 86 19.82 11.44 -10.16
C GLY A 86 19.32 11.83 -8.77
N TRP A 87 18.33 11.11 -8.23
CA TRP A 87 17.89 11.34 -6.86
C TRP A 87 18.99 10.91 -5.89
N GLU A 88 19.55 11.88 -5.18
CA GLU A 88 20.49 11.71 -4.08
C GLU A 88 19.80 12.09 -2.76
N PRO A 89 20.14 11.46 -1.62
CA PRO A 89 19.61 11.83 -0.30
C PRO A 89 19.91 13.29 0.09
#